data_AF-A0A3M7Q1D6-F1
#
_entry.id   AF-A0A3M7Q1D6-F1
#
_cell.length_a   1.000
_cell.length_b   1.000
_cell.length_c   1.000
_cell.angle_alpha   90.00
_cell.angle_beta   90.00
_cell.angle_gamma   90.00
#
_symmetry.space_group_name_H-M   'P 1'
#
loop_
_entity.id
_entity.type
_entity.pdbx_description
1 polymer ?
#
loop_
_entity_poly.entity_id
_entity_poly.type
_entity_poly.pdbx_seq_one_letter_code
_entity_poly.pdbx_strand_id
1 'polypeptide(L)'
;MDLAVEKYNIHKFQLEDKKLEANKSGGWFGKKIWLKFRRIFHQESVDLDMNSSSFRAYNDIMKYPLLLMRLLGLYHQKKDGWFLKAYPLAVIIFLLVGLGRFLSLFEFWYGKKESTADLIYKIITTLWCFIAVITGTIFFINQEFNSRDNKLVEDLSHFLNFLYSNKNFKKLKIRIYVYYICGAIAAILNLLTGFFSIFEFEHKSVVFSSFLDIFNNQAWSNDNLTVKILNRFLMAYESFFWVFTIDYFLSQCDMLEFIFRNLSLDFQNLINKDKMAGGFDKIILPSFEQEFNQLRKHFFKLNKVVQQMDKCYNHLIGISILVYLAMILLLFYIMTLNNKGLNGVLIFLYPYWTLIAFVIILLIVVNGTKFHEHSSNILENLLEICNDGFSENFHFKVYLMVNKLTNNSPCLTVLGLINIKREFILTLFGSLLSYYLVASQFKDSKNAAVNCQNNFNSTN
;
A
#
# COMPACT_ATOMS: atom_id res chain seq x y z
N MET A 1 -7.42 40.06 9.22
CA MET A 1 -8.68 39.31 9.36
C MET A 1 -8.40 37.86 9.78
N ASP A 2 -7.37 37.21 9.22
CA ASP A 2 -7.01 35.82 9.53
C ASP A 2 -6.59 35.58 10.99
N LEU A 3 -5.81 36.48 11.60
CA LEU A 3 -5.44 36.42 13.03
C LEU A 3 -6.64 36.50 14.00
N ALA A 4 -7.74 37.14 13.58
CA ALA A 4 -8.95 37.26 14.38
C ALA A 4 -9.82 36.00 14.29
N VAL A 5 -9.87 35.37 13.12
CA VAL A 5 -10.52 34.07 12.91
C VAL A 5 -9.79 32.97 13.67
N GLU A 6 -8.46 33.02 13.69
CA GLU A 6 -7.62 32.07 14.44
C GLU A 6 -7.81 32.21 15.97
N LYS A 7 -7.79 33.44 16.50
CA LYS A 7 -8.10 33.68 17.92
C LYS A 7 -9.52 33.26 18.31
N TYR A 8 -10.51 33.47 17.43
CA TYR A 8 -11.89 33.08 17.67
C TYR A 8 -12.06 31.55 17.72
N ASN A 9 -11.40 30.82 16.82
CA ASN A 9 -11.45 29.35 16.79
C ASN A 9 -10.77 28.73 18.02
N ILE A 10 -9.64 29.29 18.47
CA ILE A 10 -8.97 28.85 19.71
C ILE A 10 -9.88 29.07 20.93
N HIS A 11 -10.56 30.22 21.01
CA HIS A 11 -11.40 30.57 22.15
C HIS A 11 -12.69 29.75 22.22
N LYS A 12 -13.29 29.42 21.07
CA LYS A 12 -14.47 28.55 20.96
C LYS A 12 -14.16 27.12 21.40
N PHE A 13 -12.98 26.59 21.05
CA PHE A 13 -12.53 25.26 21.47
C PHE A 13 -12.25 25.15 22.96
N GLN A 14 -11.64 26.17 23.58
CA GLN A 14 -11.43 26.20 25.03
C GLN A 14 -12.75 26.18 25.83
N LEU A 15 -13.82 26.73 25.25
CA LEU A 15 -15.16 26.69 25.83
C LEU A 15 -15.84 25.32 25.69
N GLU A 16 -15.62 24.60 24.58
CA GLU A 16 -16.12 23.24 24.39
C GLU A 16 -15.41 22.22 25.28
N ASP A 17 -14.09 22.35 25.48
CA ASP A 17 -13.32 21.51 26.40
C ASP A 17 -13.79 21.70 27.86
N LYS A 18 -14.09 22.94 28.27
CA LYS A 18 -14.66 23.21 29.62
C LYS A 18 -16.07 22.63 29.80
N LYS A 19 -16.91 22.62 28.75
CA LYS A 19 -18.23 21.98 28.79
C LYS A 19 -18.14 20.44 28.88
N LEU A 20 -17.14 19.84 28.23
CA LEU A 20 -16.86 18.40 28.30
C LEU A 20 -16.30 17.96 29.66
N GLU A 21 -15.61 18.86 30.38
CA GLU A 21 -15.14 18.61 31.76
C GLU A 21 -16.23 18.73 32.83
N ALA A 22 -17.33 19.45 32.54
CA ALA A 22 -18.45 19.65 33.47
C ALA A 22 -19.42 18.46 33.55
N ASN A 23 -19.50 17.62 32.51
CA ASN A 23 -20.31 16.40 32.51
C ASN A 23 -19.45 15.18 32.95
N LYS A 24 -19.37 14.96 34.27
CA LYS A 24 -18.60 13.87 34.89
C LYS A 24 -19.49 12.93 35.71
N SER A 25 -19.65 11.70 35.21
CA SER A 25 -19.61 10.48 36.03
C SER A 25 -19.42 9.27 35.09
N GLY A 26 -18.34 8.51 35.29
CA GLY A 26 -18.07 7.23 34.59
C GLY A 26 -16.96 7.28 33.53
N GLY A 27 -15.81 6.65 33.83
CA GLY A 27 -14.75 6.33 32.84
C GLY A 27 -13.48 7.19 32.91
N TRP A 28 -12.80 7.25 34.06
CA TRP A 28 -11.73 8.22 34.33
C TRP A 28 -10.38 7.94 33.65
N PHE A 29 -10.06 6.68 33.30
CA PHE A 29 -8.73 6.32 32.77
C PHE A 29 -8.65 6.35 31.24
N GLY A 30 -9.59 5.71 30.54
CA GLY A 30 -9.64 5.70 29.07
C GLY A 30 -9.89 7.09 28.47
N LYS A 31 -10.72 7.92 29.11
CA LYS A 31 -11.07 9.26 28.60
C LYS A 31 -9.93 10.27 28.76
N LYS A 32 -9.12 10.17 29.82
CA LYS A 32 -7.90 11.00 29.97
C LYS A 32 -6.83 10.64 28.96
N ILE A 33 -6.60 9.34 28.73
CA ILE A 33 -5.68 8.88 27.67
C ILE A 33 -6.20 9.34 26.31
N TRP A 34 -7.49 9.17 26.02
CA TRP A 34 -8.11 9.62 24.78
C TRP A 34 -8.06 11.14 24.58
N LEU A 35 -8.31 11.93 25.62
CA LEU A 35 -8.19 13.40 25.56
C LEU A 35 -6.74 13.85 25.40
N LYS A 36 -5.79 13.15 26.02
CA LYS A 36 -4.35 13.43 25.86
C LYS A 36 -3.88 13.03 24.46
N PHE A 37 -4.30 11.88 23.95
CA PHE A 37 -4.11 11.46 22.57
C PHE A 37 -4.73 12.48 21.61
N ARG A 38 -5.99 12.89 21.84
CA ARG A 38 -6.67 13.90 21.03
C ARG A 38 -5.95 15.24 21.04
N ARG A 39 -5.43 15.69 22.18
CA ARG A 39 -4.61 16.92 22.26
C ARG A 39 -3.30 16.78 21.52
N ILE A 40 -2.56 15.69 21.71
CA ILE A 40 -1.30 15.43 20.98
C ILE A 40 -1.56 15.39 19.48
N PHE A 41 -2.58 14.63 19.04
CA PHE A 41 -3.01 14.56 17.64
C PHE A 41 -3.44 15.92 17.12
N HIS A 42 -4.20 16.71 17.88
CA HIS A 42 -4.67 18.01 17.43
C HIS A 42 -3.53 19.01 17.33
N GLN A 43 -2.61 19.02 18.29
CA GLN A 43 -1.45 19.91 18.36
C GLN A 43 -0.45 19.58 17.24
N GLU A 44 -0.13 18.29 17.05
CA GLU A 44 0.67 17.84 15.89
C GLU A 44 -0.04 18.11 14.56
N SER A 45 -1.36 18.02 14.51
CA SER A 45 -2.11 18.31 13.28
C SER A 45 -2.22 19.78 12.92
N VAL A 46 -2.02 20.68 13.89
CA VAL A 46 -1.92 22.13 13.67
C VAL A 46 -0.51 22.48 13.19
N ASP A 47 0.52 21.75 13.65
CA ASP A 47 1.89 21.91 13.14
C ASP A 47 2.10 21.30 11.74
N LEU A 48 1.20 20.41 11.30
CA LEU A 48 1.14 19.91 9.91
C LEU A 48 0.69 20.98 8.90
N ASP A 49 0.24 22.17 9.34
CA ASP A 49 -0.10 23.29 8.47
C ASP A 49 1.16 23.86 7.80
N MET A 50 1.56 23.19 6.72
CA MET A 50 2.34 23.79 5.64
C MET A 50 1.52 24.98 5.11
N ASN A 51 1.79 26.17 5.64
CA ASN A 51 1.06 27.43 5.39
C ASN A 51 1.05 27.91 3.92
N SER A 52 1.51 27.11 2.95
CA SER A 52 1.33 27.44 1.54
C SER A 52 0.00 26.87 1.04
N SER A 53 -0.82 27.75 0.48
CA SER A 53 -2.08 27.41 -0.19
C SER A 53 -1.97 26.24 -1.18
N SER A 54 -0.76 25.96 -1.68
CA SER A 54 -0.39 24.86 -2.59
C SER A 54 -0.54 23.43 -2.04
N PHE A 55 -0.72 23.20 -0.72
CA PHE A 55 -0.87 21.85 -0.16
C PHE A 55 -2.22 21.56 0.50
N ARG A 56 -3.15 22.51 0.48
CA ARG A 56 -4.42 22.41 1.24
C ARG A 56 -5.21 21.15 0.91
N ALA A 57 -5.41 20.83 -0.37
CA ALA A 57 -6.20 19.67 -0.78
C ALA A 57 -5.55 18.35 -0.37
N TYR A 58 -4.25 18.20 -0.62
CA TYR A 58 -3.52 16.99 -0.25
C TYR A 58 -3.54 16.79 1.26
N ASN A 59 -3.26 17.85 2.04
CA ASN A 59 -3.31 17.79 3.50
C ASN A 59 -4.72 17.47 4.01
N ASP A 60 -5.78 17.99 3.39
CA ASP A 60 -7.15 17.69 3.84
C ASP A 60 -7.53 16.21 3.63
N ILE A 61 -7.05 15.58 2.55
CA ILE A 61 -7.24 14.15 2.30
C ILE A 61 -6.34 13.31 3.22
N MET A 62 -5.07 13.69 3.32
CA MET A 62 -4.02 12.88 3.93
C MET A 62 -3.76 13.21 5.41
N LYS A 63 -4.54 14.10 6.03
CA LYS A 63 -4.33 14.55 7.42
C LYS A 63 -4.13 13.41 8.41
N TYR A 64 -5.12 12.51 8.50
CA TYR A 64 -5.07 11.36 9.41
C TYR A 64 -4.12 10.25 8.91
N PRO A 65 -4.12 9.89 7.61
CA PRO A 65 -3.10 9.02 7.03
C PRO A 65 -1.66 9.39 7.40
N LEU A 66 -1.26 10.65 7.17
CA LEU A 66 0.10 11.14 7.44
C LEU A 66 0.42 11.15 8.93
N LEU A 67 -0.55 11.47 9.78
CA LEU A 67 -0.37 11.42 11.21
C LEU A 67 -0.12 9.99 11.70
N LEU A 68 -0.86 9.03 11.16
CA LEU A 68 -0.69 7.62 11.48
C LEU A 68 0.63 7.06 10.91
N MET A 69 1.02 7.48 9.72
CA MET A 69 2.35 7.19 9.18
C MET A 69 3.46 7.82 10.02
N ARG A 70 3.27 9.04 10.55
CA ARG A 70 4.23 9.71 11.44
C ARG A 70 4.38 8.97 12.77
N LEU A 71 3.28 8.49 13.36
CA LEU A 71 3.34 7.67 14.58
C LEU A 71 4.12 6.37 14.39
N LEU A 72 4.06 5.80 13.18
CA LEU A 72 4.80 4.60 12.83
C LEU A 72 6.21 4.91 12.34
N GLY A 73 6.63 6.17 12.32
CA GLY A 73 7.91 6.53 11.76
C GLY A 73 7.89 6.80 10.25
N LEU A 74 6.99 6.16 9.50
CA LEU A 74 6.90 6.22 8.04
C LEU A 74 6.88 7.65 7.47
N TYR A 75 6.31 8.64 8.16
CA TYR A 75 6.28 10.03 7.65
C TYR A 75 7.00 11.01 8.56
N HIS A 76 7.85 11.88 8.03
CA HIS A 76 8.50 12.96 8.78
C HIS A 76 8.56 14.25 7.96
N GLN A 77 8.55 15.39 8.65
CA GLN A 77 8.74 16.70 8.05
C GLN A 77 10.16 17.23 8.31
N LYS A 78 10.63 18.16 7.46
CA LYS A 78 11.93 18.83 7.66
C LYS A 78 12.07 19.52 9.03
N LYS A 79 10.95 19.88 9.67
CA LYS A 79 10.91 20.50 10.99
C LYS A 79 11.10 19.50 12.15
N ASP A 80 11.03 18.20 11.88
CA ASP A 80 11.10 17.13 12.89
C ASP A 80 12.55 16.79 13.26
N GLY A 81 13.32 17.80 13.70
CA GLY A 81 14.80 17.73 13.78
C GLY A 81 15.39 16.60 14.63
N TRP A 82 14.70 16.14 15.69
CA TRP A 82 15.13 14.96 16.46
C TRP A 82 14.63 13.66 15.82
N PHE A 83 13.41 13.65 15.30
CA PHE A 83 12.85 12.49 14.61
C PHE A 83 13.73 12.07 13.44
N LEU A 84 14.20 13.02 12.63
CA LEU A 84 15.16 12.82 11.53
C LEU A 84 16.46 12.11 11.93
N LYS A 85 16.88 12.18 13.21
CA LYS A 85 18.11 11.53 13.70
C LYS A 85 17.85 10.18 14.36
N ALA A 86 16.77 10.05 15.12
CA ALA A 86 16.44 8.82 15.86
C ALA A 86 15.65 7.81 15.01
N TYR A 87 14.87 8.28 14.05
CA TYR A 87 14.01 7.43 13.22
C TYR A 87 14.78 6.54 12.23
N PRO A 88 15.75 7.05 11.44
CA PRO A 88 16.59 6.18 10.61
C PRO A 88 17.29 5.11 11.44
N LEU A 89 17.78 5.47 12.63
CA LEU A 89 18.41 4.53 13.56
C LEU A 89 17.40 3.47 14.02
N ALA A 90 16.19 3.86 14.42
CA ALA A 90 15.15 2.93 14.83
C ALA A 90 14.78 1.98 13.68
N VAL A 91 14.51 2.50 12.48
CA VAL A 91 14.24 1.69 11.28
C VAL A 91 15.40 0.76 10.99
N ILE A 92 16.64 1.23 10.98
CA ILE A 92 17.82 0.38 10.80
C ILE A 92 17.88 -0.71 11.86
N ILE A 93 17.60 -0.41 13.13
CA ILE A 93 17.54 -1.42 14.19
C ILE A 93 16.42 -2.43 13.91
N PHE A 94 15.22 -1.98 13.53
CA PHE A 94 14.11 -2.86 13.15
C PHE A 94 14.47 -3.73 11.94
N LEU A 95 15.08 -3.16 10.91
CA LEU A 95 15.53 -3.86 9.71
C LEU A 95 16.64 -4.86 10.03
N LEU A 96 17.58 -4.52 10.90
CA LEU A 96 18.65 -5.41 11.35
C LEU A 96 18.10 -6.55 12.21
N VAL A 97 17.12 -6.28 13.08
CA VAL A 97 16.44 -7.31 13.86
C VAL A 97 15.62 -8.21 12.94
N GLY A 98 14.90 -7.65 11.96
CA GLY A 98 14.15 -8.40 10.95
C GLY A 98 15.04 -9.23 10.05
N LEU A 99 16.18 -8.69 9.60
CA LEU A 99 17.21 -9.39 8.85
C LEU A 99 17.85 -10.49 9.70
N GLY A 100 18.10 -10.22 10.98
CA GLY A 100 18.58 -11.19 11.94
C GLY A 100 17.65 -12.38 12.10
N ARG A 101 16.35 -12.12 12.28
CA ARG A 101 15.29 -13.14 12.27
C ARG A 101 15.27 -13.93 10.96
N PHE A 102 15.42 -13.25 9.83
CA PHE A 102 15.49 -13.88 8.53
C PHE A 102 16.70 -14.81 8.42
N LEU A 103 17.89 -14.38 8.86
CA LEU A 103 19.12 -15.17 8.79
C LEU A 103 19.13 -16.34 9.78
N SER A 104 18.60 -16.18 11.00
CA SER A 104 18.48 -17.29 11.95
C SER A 104 17.58 -18.41 11.44
N LEU A 105 16.59 -18.05 10.63
CA LEU A 105 15.72 -19.00 9.96
C LEU A 105 16.45 -19.80 8.87
N PHE A 106 17.58 -19.31 8.31
CA PHE A 106 18.42 -20.04 7.35
C PHE A 106 19.40 -21.01 8.01
N GLU A 107 20.05 -20.60 9.10
CA GLU A 107 20.97 -21.47 9.86
C GLU A 107 20.27 -22.75 10.33
N PHE A 108 18.97 -22.63 10.57
CA PHE A 108 18.09 -23.73 10.92
C PHE A 108 17.96 -24.82 9.84
N TRP A 109 18.11 -24.49 8.55
CA TRP A 109 18.00 -25.48 7.45
C TRP A 109 19.10 -26.54 7.46
N TYR A 110 20.17 -26.32 8.22
CA TYR A 110 21.40 -27.12 8.12
C TYR A 110 21.51 -28.34 9.06
N GLY A 111 20.52 -28.69 9.91
CA GLY A 111 20.81 -29.76 10.87
C GLY A 111 19.74 -30.50 11.68
N LYS A 112 18.43 -30.22 11.59
CA LYS A 112 17.43 -30.95 12.41
C LYS A 112 16.25 -31.50 11.60
N LYS A 113 15.91 -32.78 11.84
CA LYS A 113 14.67 -33.40 11.36
C LYS A 113 13.48 -32.77 12.09
N GLU A 114 12.84 -31.80 11.47
CA GLU A 114 11.60 -31.21 11.98
C GLU A 114 10.37 -31.77 11.29
N SER A 115 9.21 -31.58 11.94
CA SER A 115 7.94 -31.83 11.28
C SER A 115 7.76 -30.85 10.11
N THR A 116 7.16 -31.30 9.02
CA THR A 116 6.90 -30.48 7.82
C THR A 116 6.12 -29.21 8.17
N ALA A 117 5.17 -29.29 9.10
CA ALA A 117 4.34 -28.16 9.53
C ALA A 117 5.16 -27.03 10.20
N ASP A 118 6.19 -27.36 10.98
CA ASP A 118 7.04 -26.35 11.62
C ASP A 118 7.90 -25.63 10.59
N LEU A 119 8.51 -26.37 9.67
CA LEU A 119 9.31 -25.81 8.58
C LEU A 119 8.48 -24.83 7.73
N ILE A 120 7.24 -25.20 7.46
CA ILE A 120 6.28 -24.40 6.72
C ILE A 120 5.97 -23.07 7.43
N TYR A 121 5.59 -23.13 8.70
CA TYR A 121 5.27 -21.95 9.50
C TYR A 121 6.47 -21.00 9.57
N LYS A 122 7.67 -21.57 9.71
CA LYS A 122 8.93 -20.83 9.66
C LYS A 122 9.14 -20.12 8.32
N ILE A 123 8.95 -20.79 7.20
CA ILE A 123 9.09 -20.17 5.87
C ILE A 123 8.11 -19.01 5.72
N ILE A 124 6.84 -19.21 6.10
CA ILE A 124 5.81 -18.15 6.02
C ILE A 124 6.22 -16.94 6.85
N THR A 125 6.66 -17.17 8.08
CA THR A 125 7.12 -16.10 8.99
C THR A 125 8.36 -15.40 8.44
N THR A 126 9.29 -16.15 7.83
CA THR A 126 10.49 -15.63 7.16
C THR A 126 10.12 -14.70 6.01
N LEU A 127 9.21 -15.13 5.12
CA LEU A 127 8.74 -14.34 3.98
C LEU A 127 8.01 -13.08 4.46
N TRP A 128 7.25 -13.19 5.55
CA TRP A 128 6.55 -12.05 6.13
C TRP A 128 7.51 -11.00 6.72
N CYS A 129 8.49 -11.43 7.53
CA CYS A 129 9.54 -10.54 8.03
C CYS A 129 10.34 -9.92 6.88
N PHE A 130 10.66 -10.71 5.84
CA PHE A 130 11.34 -10.23 4.65
C PHE A 130 10.54 -9.14 3.91
N ILE A 131 9.23 -9.31 3.75
CA ILE A 131 8.35 -8.27 3.20
C ILE A 131 8.38 -7.02 4.08
N ALA A 132 8.22 -7.15 5.39
CA ALA A 132 8.22 -5.99 6.29
C ALA A 132 9.55 -5.20 6.21
N VAL A 133 10.68 -5.92 6.20
CA VAL A 133 12.02 -5.33 6.06
C VAL A 133 12.18 -4.64 4.71
N ILE A 134 11.83 -5.31 3.61
CA ILE A 134 12.01 -4.73 2.28
C ILE A 134 11.08 -3.56 2.05
N THR A 135 9.79 -3.71 2.36
CA THR A 135 8.81 -2.63 2.19
C THR A 135 9.24 -1.41 2.99
N GLY A 136 9.77 -1.61 4.20
CA GLY A 136 10.31 -0.52 5.01
C GLY A 136 11.58 0.09 4.51
N THR A 137 12.51 -0.72 4.01
CA THR A 137 13.75 -0.23 3.40
C THR A 137 13.44 0.60 2.16
N ILE A 138 12.60 0.08 1.26
CA ILE A 138 12.22 0.79 0.03
C ILE A 138 11.46 2.06 0.36
N PHE A 139 10.52 1.98 1.30
CA PHE A 139 9.75 3.15 1.70
C PHE A 139 10.64 4.21 2.37
N PHE A 140 11.57 3.80 3.23
CA PHE A 140 12.53 4.69 3.87
C PHE A 140 13.48 5.32 2.84
N ILE A 141 14.05 4.55 1.93
CA ILE A 141 14.91 5.05 0.84
C ILE A 141 14.12 6.03 -0.02
N ASN A 142 12.92 5.65 -0.46
CA ASN A 142 12.06 6.52 -1.27
C ASN A 142 11.72 7.80 -0.53
N GLN A 143 11.44 7.70 0.77
CA GLN A 143 11.19 8.86 1.58
C GLN A 143 12.45 9.70 1.72
N GLU A 144 13.62 9.17 2.03
CA GLU A 144 14.83 9.97 2.22
C GLU A 144 15.30 10.64 0.92
N PHE A 145 15.33 9.90 -0.18
CA PHE A 145 15.71 10.42 -1.49
C PHE A 145 14.69 11.42 -2.03
N ASN A 146 13.39 11.18 -1.84
CA ASN A 146 12.37 12.08 -2.38
C ASN A 146 11.85 13.13 -1.39
N SER A 147 12.08 13.02 -0.07
CA SER A 147 11.63 13.99 0.95
C SER A 147 12.47 15.27 0.96
N ARG A 148 13.71 15.22 0.48
CA ARG A 148 14.52 16.43 0.29
C ARG A 148 13.83 17.39 -0.69
N ASP A 149 13.08 16.85 -1.66
CA ASP A 149 12.37 17.62 -2.68
C ASP A 149 10.84 17.53 -2.61
N ASN A 150 10.24 16.57 -1.89
CA ASN A 150 8.79 16.26 -1.80
C ASN A 150 8.00 16.44 -3.10
N LYS A 151 8.67 16.28 -4.24
CA LYS A 151 8.20 16.78 -5.53
C LYS A 151 6.97 16.04 -6.02
N LEU A 152 6.90 14.73 -5.74
CA LEU A 152 5.71 13.93 -6.01
C LEU A 152 4.48 14.46 -5.26
N VAL A 153 4.63 14.76 -3.97
CA VAL A 153 3.54 15.26 -3.12
C VAL A 153 3.16 16.68 -3.53
N GLU A 154 4.13 17.52 -3.86
CA GLU A 154 3.91 18.88 -4.35
C GLU A 154 3.21 18.91 -5.71
N ASP A 155 3.66 18.08 -6.65
CA ASP A 155 3.04 17.99 -7.97
C ASP A 155 1.60 17.45 -7.85
N LEU A 156 1.37 16.43 -7.01
CA LEU A 156 0.04 15.92 -6.72
C LEU A 156 -0.86 16.96 -6.03
N SER A 157 -0.33 17.68 -5.04
CA SER A 157 -1.10 18.68 -4.30
C SER A 157 -1.51 19.84 -5.20
N HIS A 158 -0.64 20.25 -6.12
CA HIS A 158 -0.95 21.25 -7.14
C HIS A 158 -2.16 20.82 -7.99
N PHE A 159 -2.20 19.58 -8.46
CA PHE A 159 -3.34 19.06 -9.23
C PHE A 159 -4.61 18.90 -8.40
N LEU A 160 -4.50 18.42 -7.16
CA LEU A 160 -5.65 18.25 -6.27
C LEU A 160 -6.28 19.57 -5.86
N ASN A 161 -5.48 20.62 -5.67
CA ASN A 161 -5.97 21.96 -5.37
C ASN A 161 -6.83 22.53 -6.49
N PHE A 162 -6.45 22.31 -7.75
CA PHE A 162 -7.27 22.71 -8.89
C PHE A 162 -8.64 22.02 -8.87
N LEU A 163 -8.70 20.79 -8.36
CA LEU A 163 -9.91 19.96 -8.31
C LEU A 163 -10.65 20.04 -6.96
N TYR A 164 -10.19 20.87 -6.01
CA TYR A 164 -10.67 20.89 -4.63
C TYR A 164 -12.16 21.25 -4.50
N SER A 165 -12.68 22.06 -5.43
CA SER A 165 -14.10 22.46 -5.45
C SER A 165 -15.05 21.33 -5.93
N ASN A 166 -14.52 20.21 -6.41
CA ASN A 166 -15.33 19.16 -7.00
C ASN A 166 -16.08 18.36 -5.91
N LYS A 167 -17.39 18.15 -6.07
CA LYS A 167 -18.20 17.30 -5.16
C LYS A 167 -17.62 15.89 -5.03
N ASN A 168 -16.94 15.39 -6.06
CA ASN A 168 -16.30 14.08 -6.05
C ASN A 168 -15.03 14.02 -5.17
N PHE A 169 -14.46 15.17 -4.79
CA PHE A 169 -13.32 15.23 -3.87
C PHE A 169 -13.66 14.60 -2.50
N LYS A 170 -14.88 14.83 -2.00
CA LYS A 170 -15.37 14.20 -0.75
C LYS A 170 -15.42 12.68 -0.86
N LYS A 171 -15.77 12.14 -2.04
CA LYS A 171 -15.80 10.68 -2.28
C LYS A 171 -14.39 10.09 -2.27
N LEU A 172 -13.41 10.77 -2.87
CA LEU A 172 -12.00 10.37 -2.84
C LEU A 172 -11.48 10.32 -1.39
N LYS A 173 -11.74 11.37 -0.61
CA LYS A 173 -11.37 11.43 0.82
C LYS A 173 -11.93 10.26 1.62
N ILE A 174 -13.21 9.94 1.44
CA ILE A 174 -13.84 8.80 2.13
C ILE A 174 -13.19 7.48 1.72
N ARG A 175 -12.92 7.28 0.42
CA ARG A 175 -12.29 6.05 -0.09
C ARG A 175 -10.90 5.83 0.52
N ILE A 176 -10.08 6.89 0.57
CA ILE A 176 -8.75 6.83 1.19
C ILE A 176 -8.86 6.50 2.69
N TYR A 177 -9.79 7.12 3.42
CA TYR A 177 -9.99 6.77 4.83
C TYR A 177 -10.43 5.32 5.04
N VAL A 178 -11.26 4.78 4.14
CA VAL A 178 -11.64 3.37 4.19
C VAL A 178 -10.42 2.46 4.05
N TYR A 179 -9.45 2.77 3.19
CA TYR A 179 -8.21 1.99 3.11
C TYR A 179 -7.47 1.92 4.43
N TYR A 180 -7.21 3.07 5.06
CA TYR A 180 -6.50 3.09 6.34
C TYR A 180 -7.28 2.44 7.48
N ILE A 181 -8.62 2.49 7.47
CA ILE A 181 -9.44 1.77 8.45
C ILE A 181 -9.35 0.27 8.20
N CYS A 182 -9.51 -0.17 6.96
CA CYS A 182 -9.37 -1.59 6.58
C CYS A 182 -7.96 -2.11 6.87
N GLY A 183 -6.92 -1.32 6.60
CA GLY A 183 -5.54 -1.65 6.91
C GLY A 183 -5.27 -1.73 8.41
N ALA A 184 -5.82 -0.81 9.21
CA ALA A 184 -5.74 -0.91 10.66
C ALA A 184 -6.41 -2.19 11.18
N ILE A 185 -7.58 -2.55 10.65
CA ILE A 185 -8.26 -3.81 10.98
C ILE A 185 -7.40 -5.02 10.57
N ALA A 186 -6.84 -5.01 9.36
CA ALA A 186 -5.97 -6.08 8.87
C ALA A 186 -4.71 -6.23 9.73
N ALA A 187 -4.07 -5.13 10.13
CA ALA A 187 -2.93 -5.13 11.04
C ALA A 187 -3.29 -5.67 12.43
N ILE A 188 -4.46 -5.31 12.98
CA ILE A 188 -4.97 -5.88 14.24
C ILE A 188 -5.22 -7.39 14.10
N LEU A 189 -5.81 -7.84 13.00
CA LEU A 189 -6.04 -9.27 12.77
C LEU A 189 -4.71 -10.03 12.60
N ASN A 190 -3.70 -9.43 11.94
CA ASN A 190 -2.35 -9.98 11.86
C ASN A 190 -1.69 -10.08 13.24
N LEU A 191 -1.89 -9.07 14.08
CA LEU A 191 -1.42 -9.08 15.47
C LEU A 191 -2.10 -10.19 16.28
N LEU A 192 -3.41 -10.37 16.11
CA LEU A 192 -4.16 -11.44 16.78
C LEU A 192 -3.69 -12.83 16.31
N THR A 193 -3.49 -13.03 15.00
CA THR A 193 -2.97 -14.30 14.48
C THR A 193 -1.54 -14.58 14.95
N GLY A 194 -0.68 -13.55 15.00
CA GLY A 194 0.63 -13.62 15.63
C GLY A 194 0.52 -14.03 17.10
N PHE A 195 -0.41 -13.44 17.85
CA PHE A 195 -0.66 -13.79 19.25
C PHE A 195 -1.11 -15.25 19.40
N PHE A 196 -2.13 -15.69 18.68
CA PHE A 196 -2.62 -17.07 18.72
C PHE A 196 -1.52 -18.09 18.35
N SER A 197 -0.72 -17.79 17.34
CA SER A 197 0.40 -18.65 16.94
C SER A 197 1.49 -18.79 17.99
N ILE A 198 1.55 -17.90 18.99
CA ILE A 198 2.53 -17.98 20.09
C ILE A 198 2.00 -18.78 21.27
N PHE A 199 0.71 -18.65 21.61
CA PHE A 199 0.13 -19.33 22.77
C PHE A 199 -0.09 -20.82 22.57
N GLU A 200 -0.38 -21.26 21.35
CA GLU A 200 -0.57 -22.69 21.07
C GLU A 200 0.76 -23.42 20.82
N PHE A 201 1.83 -22.68 20.52
CA PHE A 201 3.16 -23.21 20.26
C PHE A 201 4.13 -22.96 21.41
N GLU A 202 3.68 -22.98 22.66
CA GLU A 202 4.54 -22.87 23.86
C GLU A 202 5.69 -23.89 23.88
N HIS A 203 5.64 -24.96 23.07
CA HIS A 203 6.74 -25.91 22.89
C HIS A 203 7.74 -25.58 21.75
N LYS A 204 7.52 -24.57 20.90
CA LYS A 204 8.31 -24.36 19.66
C LYS A 204 8.61 -22.89 19.32
N SER A 205 8.79 -22.02 20.31
CA SER A 205 9.35 -20.67 20.11
C SER A 205 10.86 -20.66 19.75
N VAL A 206 11.44 -21.82 19.44
CA VAL A 206 12.87 -22.08 19.20
C VAL A 206 13.47 -21.18 18.10
N VAL A 207 12.67 -20.70 17.16
CA VAL A 207 13.11 -19.86 16.05
C VAL A 207 13.70 -18.52 16.50
N PHE A 208 13.14 -17.94 17.56
CA PHE A 208 13.61 -16.67 18.11
C PHE A 208 14.76 -16.86 19.09
N SER A 209 14.77 -17.98 19.84
CA SER A 209 15.92 -18.31 20.69
C SER A 209 17.15 -18.61 19.84
N SER A 210 17.03 -19.33 18.72
CA SER A 210 18.19 -19.66 17.89
C SER A 210 18.89 -18.45 17.26
N PHE A 211 18.19 -17.33 17.05
CA PHE A 211 18.83 -16.07 16.65
C PHE A 211 19.61 -15.42 17.81
N LEU A 212 19.01 -15.41 18.99
CA LEU A 212 19.56 -14.80 20.20
C LEU A 212 20.61 -15.70 20.87
N ASP A 213 20.65 -16.99 20.54
CA ASP A 213 21.66 -17.95 20.96
C ASP A 213 23.04 -17.54 20.42
N ILE A 214 23.11 -16.89 19.25
CA ILE A 214 24.35 -16.27 18.74
C ILE A 214 24.82 -15.11 19.65
N PHE A 215 23.89 -14.42 20.30
CA PHE A 215 24.15 -13.37 21.29
C PHE A 215 24.31 -13.90 22.73
N ASN A 216 24.25 -15.23 22.90
CA ASN A 216 24.73 -16.08 23.97
C ASN A 216 24.76 -15.47 25.39
N ASN A 217 23.64 -14.90 25.82
CA ASN A 217 23.46 -14.46 27.21
C ASN A 217 22.08 -14.88 27.69
N GLN A 218 22.02 -15.51 28.88
CA GLN A 218 20.78 -15.90 29.58
C GLN A 218 19.73 -14.78 29.64
N ALA A 219 20.15 -13.51 29.55
CA ALA A 219 19.28 -12.34 29.47
C ALA A 219 18.32 -12.35 28.27
N TRP A 220 18.64 -13.07 27.19
CA TRP A 220 17.86 -13.14 25.96
C TRP A 220 17.14 -14.47 25.77
N SER A 221 17.06 -15.31 26.81
CA SER A 221 16.32 -16.58 26.72
C SER A 221 14.83 -16.30 26.46
N ASN A 222 14.19 -17.22 25.74
CA ASN A 222 12.75 -17.17 25.49
C ASN A 222 11.92 -17.22 26.78
N ASP A 223 12.50 -17.61 27.91
CA ASP A 223 11.83 -17.61 29.21
C ASP A 223 11.75 -16.22 29.82
N ASN A 224 12.57 -15.27 29.34
CA ASN A 224 12.53 -13.89 29.80
C ASN A 224 11.26 -13.16 29.29
N LEU A 225 10.40 -12.77 30.23
CA LEU A 225 9.18 -12.01 29.97
C LEU A 225 9.44 -10.75 29.13
N THR A 226 10.56 -10.06 29.36
CA THR A 226 10.91 -8.82 28.63
C THR A 226 11.11 -9.07 27.15
N VAL A 227 11.76 -10.19 26.79
CA VAL A 227 12.00 -10.59 25.40
C VAL A 227 10.68 -10.95 24.72
N LYS A 228 9.77 -11.65 25.42
CA LYS A 228 8.42 -11.95 24.92
C LYS A 228 7.62 -10.67 24.65
N ILE A 229 7.66 -9.70 25.58
CA ILE A 229 6.97 -8.41 25.42
C ILE A 229 7.55 -7.63 24.24
N LEU A 230 8.89 -7.55 24.14
CA LEU A 230 9.56 -6.87 23.04
C LEU A 230 9.19 -7.50 21.70
N ASN A 231 9.26 -8.82 21.58
CA ASN A 231 8.90 -9.53 20.35
C ASN A 231 7.45 -9.24 19.92
N ARG A 232 6.50 -9.21 20.87
CA ARG A 232 5.10 -8.83 20.59
C ARG A 232 4.98 -7.40 20.07
N PHE A 233 5.74 -6.48 20.65
CA PHE A 233 5.77 -5.10 20.19
C PHE A 233 6.35 -5.00 18.77
N LEU A 234 7.43 -5.74 18.47
CA LEU A 234 8.03 -5.80 17.13
C LEU A 234 7.06 -6.35 16.10
N MET A 235 6.40 -7.48 16.39
CA MET A 235 5.39 -8.09 15.51
C MET A 235 4.21 -7.16 15.25
N ALA A 236 3.75 -6.46 16.29
CA ALA A 236 2.69 -5.46 16.18
C ALA A 236 3.13 -4.32 15.26
N TYR A 237 4.29 -3.75 15.53
CA TYR A 237 4.85 -2.66 14.75
C TYR A 237 5.06 -3.05 13.29
N GLU A 238 5.69 -4.20 13.00
CA GLU A 238 5.87 -4.75 11.66
C GLU A 238 4.52 -4.88 10.95
N SER A 239 3.49 -5.43 11.61
CA SER A 239 2.13 -5.59 11.05
C SER A 239 1.51 -4.28 10.59
N PHE A 240 1.59 -3.23 11.39
CA PHE A 240 1.08 -1.91 11.02
C PHE A 240 1.93 -1.27 9.92
N PHE A 241 3.24 -1.39 10.04
CA PHE A 241 4.21 -0.72 9.20
C PHE A 241 4.04 -1.12 7.72
N TRP A 242 4.00 -2.41 7.39
CA TRP A 242 3.89 -2.83 6.00
C TRP A 242 2.48 -2.59 5.44
N VAL A 243 1.42 -2.79 6.24
CA VAL A 243 0.03 -2.56 5.79
C VAL A 243 -0.16 -1.11 5.39
N PHE A 244 0.26 -0.16 6.23
CA PHE A 244 0.08 1.26 5.91
C PHE A 244 1.01 1.77 4.81
N THR A 245 2.13 1.08 4.56
CA THR A 245 2.96 1.36 3.37
C THR A 245 2.17 1.03 2.09
N ILE A 246 1.44 -0.09 2.09
CA ILE A 246 0.57 -0.47 0.96
C ILE A 246 -0.63 0.48 0.87
N ASP A 247 -1.30 0.80 1.98
CA ASP A 247 -2.43 1.74 1.96
C ASP A 247 -2.01 3.13 1.45
N TYR A 248 -0.81 3.58 1.80
CA TYR A 248 -0.26 4.81 1.27
C TYR A 248 -0.09 4.74 -0.24
N PHE A 249 0.53 3.67 -0.76
CA PHE A 249 0.63 3.45 -2.20
C PHE A 249 -0.75 3.45 -2.89
N LEU A 250 -1.72 2.71 -2.35
CA LEU A 250 -3.08 2.65 -2.90
C LEU A 250 -3.76 4.02 -2.89
N SER A 251 -3.54 4.83 -1.85
CA SER A 251 -4.07 6.19 -1.78
C SER A 251 -3.50 7.10 -2.88
N GLN A 252 -2.22 6.97 -3.21
CA GLN A 252 -1.60 7.73 -4.30
C GLN A 252 -2.14 7.28 -5.67
N CYS A 253 -2.37 5.99 -5.87
CA CYS A 253 -3.01 5.45 -7.08
C CYS A 253 -4.43 6.03 -7.26
N ASP A 254 -5.24 6.06 -6.20
CA ASP A 254 -6.59 6.62 -6.21
C ASP A 254 -6.61 8.13 -6.49
N MET A 255 -5.63 8.88 -5.96
CA MET A 255 -5.48 10.31 -6.28
C MET A 255 -5.15 10.52 -7.75
N LEU A 256 -4.23 9.73 -8.30
CA LEU A 256 -3.91 9.79 -9.74
C LEU A 256 -5.10 9.38 -10.60
N GLU A 257 -5.80 8.29 -10.25
CA GLU A 257 -7.04 7.86 -10.90
C GLU A 257 -8.04 9.03 -10.97
N PHE A 258 -8.25 9.70 -9.84
CA PHE A 258 -9.14 10.85 -9.75
C PHE A 258 -8.70 12.01 -10.64
N ILE A 259 -7.41 12.34 -10.67
CA ILE A 259 -6.88 13.42 -11.51
C ILE A 259 -7.04 13.07 -13.00
N PHE A 260 -6.67 11.86 -13.42
CA PHE A 260 -6.80 11.41 -14.81
C PHE A 260 -8.26 11.35 -15.25
N ARG A 261 -9.16 10.90 -14.38
CA ARG A 261 -10.60 10.88 -14.69
C ARG A 261 -11.15 12.28 -14.94
N ASN A 262 -10.79 13.26 -14.11
CA ASN A 262 -11.23 14.64 -14.33
C ASN A 262 -10.60 15.23 -15.60
N LEU A 263 -9.32 14.97 -15.84
CA LEU A 263 -8.64 15.41 -17.07
C LEU A 263 -9.31 14.81 -18.33
N SER A 264 -9.68 13.53 -18.28
CA SER A 264 -10.43 12.87 -19.36
C SER A 264 -11.79 13.52 -19.59
N LEU A 265 -12.50 13.93 -18.53
CA LEU A 265 -13.76 14.66 -18.65
C LEU A 265 -13.54 16.05 -19.26
N ASP A 266 -12.46 16.74 -18.92
CA ASP A 266 -12.14 18.04 -19.52
C ASP A 266 -11.85 17.92 -21.02
N PHE A 267 -11.16 16.86 -21.44
CA PHE A 267 -10.99 16.53 -22.86
C PHE A 267 -12.33 16.25 -23.55
N GLN A 268 -13.20 15.42 -22.94
CA GLN A 268 -14.53 15.14 -23.48
C GLN A 268 -15.39 16.39 -23.60
N ASN A 269 -15.37 17.27 -22.60
CA ASN A 269 -16.10 18.53 -22.62
C ASN A 269 -15.58 19.44 -23.74
N LEU A 270 -14.26 19.49 -23.95
CA LEU A 270 -13.66 20.23 -25.05
C LEU A 270 -14.17 19.69 -26.40
N ILE A 271 -14.15 18.37 -26.60
CA ILE A 271 -14.64 17.70 -27.83
C ILE A 271 -16.14 17.91 -28.04
N ASN A 272 -16.94 17.88 -26.98
CA ASN A 272 -18.38 18.09 -27.09
C ASN A 272 -18.72 19.54 -27.44
N LYS A 273 -17.93 20.53 -26.97
CA LYS A 273 -18.06 21.92 -27.42
C LYS A 273 -17.83 22.04 -28.93
N ASP A 274 -16.86 21.31 -29.47
CA ASP A 274 -16.59 21.24 -30.91
C ASP A 274 -17.80 20.68 -31.68
N LYS A 275 -18.33 19.52 -31.27
CA LYS A 275 -19.53 18.91 -31.88
C LYS A 275 -20.76 19.82 -31.84
N MET A 276 -20.94 20.61 -30.78
CA MET A 276 -22.07 21.55 -30.65
C MET A 276 -21.90 22.85 -31.45
N ALA A 277 -20.67 23.23 -31.81
CA ALA A 277 -20.40 24.49 -32.51
C ALA A 277 -20.76 24.47 -33.99
N GLY A 278 -21.18 23.34 -34.56
CA GLY A 278 -21.94 23.26 -35.82
C GLY A 278 -21.45 24.20 -36.93
N GLY A 279 -20.16 24.14 -37.26
CA GLY A 279 -19.51 25.03 -38.22
C GLY A 279 -18.57 26.01 -37.53
N PHE A 280 -17.26 25.79 -37.69
CA PHE A 280 -16.22 26.65 -37.12
C PHE A 280 -16.32 28.08 -37.66
N ASP A 281 -16.96 28.97 -36.90
CA ASP A 281 -16.61 30.38 -36.98
C ASP A 281 -15.11 30.50 -36.65
N LYS A 282 -14.34 31.13 -37.55
CA LYS A 282 -12.88 31.35 -37.42
C LYS A 282 -12.45 31.96 -36.08
N ILE A 283 -13.39 32.53 -35.33
CA ILE A 283 -13.19 33.19 -34.03
C ILE A 283 -13.10 32.17 -32.88
N ILE A 284 -13.76 31.01 -32.96
CA ILE A 284 -13.80 29.99 -31.90
C ILE A 284 -12.58 29.05 -31.95
N LEU A 285 -12.04 28.84 -33.15
CA LEU A 285 -10.88 27.98 -33.42
C LEU A 285 -9.63 28.31 -32.57
N PRO A 286 -9.19 29.57 -32.42
CA PRO A 286 -8.01 29.89 -31.60
C PRO A 286 -8.25 29.64 -30.10
N SER A 287 -9.47 29.85 -29.58
CA SER A 287 -9.77 29.53 -28.17
C SER A 287 -9.73 28.02 -27.91
N PHE A 288 -10.25 27.21 -28.83
CA PHE A 288 -10.19 25.76 -28.72
C PHE A 288 -8.75 25.24 -28.74
N GLU A 289 -7.92 25.72 -29.68
CA GLU A 289 -6.51 25.32 -29.75
C GLU A 289 -5.74 25.71 -28.46
N GLN A 290 -6.06 26.86 -27.86
CA GLN A 290 -5.46 27.27 -26.59
C GLN A 290 -5.90 26.35 -25.43
N GLU A 291 -7.20 26.06 -25.29
CA GLU A 291 -7.71 25.12 -24.28
C GLU A 291 -7.07 23.73 -24.44
N PHE A 292 -7.00 23.21 -25.66
CA PHE A 292 -6.32 21.95 -25.96
C PHE A 292 -4.85 21.96 -25.56
N ASN A 293 -4.11 23.02 -25.90
CA ASN A 293 -2.70 23.14 -25.57
C ASN A 293 -2.48 23.20 -24.05
N GLN A 294 -3.41 23.78 -23.29
CA GLN A 294 -3.36 23.78 -21.83
C GLN A 294 -3.59 22.37 -21.27
N LEU A 295 -4.61 21.65 -21.74
CA LEU A 295 -4.88 20.27 -21.33
C LEU A 295 -3.74 19.33 -21.68
N ARG A 296 -3.15 19.48 -22.87
CA ARG A 296 -1.96 18.72 -23.30
C ARG A 296 -0.76 18.98 -22.39
N LYS A 297 -0.50 20.24 -22.01
CA LYS A 297 0.57 20.58 -21.06
C LYS A 297 0.30 19.96 -19.68
N HIS A 298 -0.95 19.97 -19.23
CA HIS A 298 -1.38 19.36 -17.97
C HIS A 298 -1.15 17.85 -17.99
N PHE A 299 -1.57 17.17 -19.05
CA PHE A 299 -1.33 15.75 -19.28
C PHE A 299 0.16 15.40 -19.23
N PHE A 300 1.03 16.16 -19.90
CA PHE A 300 2.47 15.87 -19.85
C PHE A 300 3.11 16.10 -18.50
N LYS A 301 2.64 17.10 -17.73
CA LYS A 301 3.08 17.27 -16.34
C LYS A 301 2.62 16.07 -15.50
N LEU A 302 1.37 15.64 -15.64
CA LEU A 302 0.84 14.49 -14.93
C LEU A 302 1.58 13.20 -15.28
N ASN A 303 1.96 12.98 -16.54
CA ASN A 303 2.79 11.84 -16.92
C ASN A 303 4.16 11.84 -16.25
N LYS A 304 4.76 13.02 -16.00
CA LYS A 304 6.00 13.11 -15.22
C LYS A 304 5.79 12.68 -13.77
N VAL A 305 4.65 13.04 -13.17
CA VAL A 305 4.26 12.60 -11.82
C VAL A 305 4.12 11.08 -11.77
N VAL A 306 3.47 10.48 -12.78
CA VAL A 306 3.34 9.02 -12.90
C VAL A 306 4.70 8.36 -13.03
N GLN A 307 5.59 8.89 -13.89
CA GLN A 307 6.95 8.35 -14.04
C GLN A 307 7.76 8.44 -12.74
N GLN A 308 7.57 9.51 -11.95
CA GLN A 308 8.19 9.61 -10.63
C GLN A 308 7.61 8.58 -9.67
N MET A 309 6.28 8.43 -9.65
CA MET A 309 5.60 7.42 -8.83
C MET A 309 6.08 6.00 -9.19
N ASP A 310 6.17 5.68 -10.47
CA ASP A 310 6.67 4.39 -10.95
C ASP A 310 8.13 4.16 -10.52
N LYS A 311 9.01 5.16 -10.68
CA LYS A 311 10.41 5.07 -10.18
C LYS A 311 10.51 4.85 -8.68
N CYS A 312 9.59 5.40 -7.90
CA CYS A 312 9.58 5.18 -6.45
C CYS A 312 9.08 3.77 -6.11
N TYR A 313 7.96 3.36 -6.70
CA TYR A 313 7.23 2.19 -6.21
C TYR A 313 7.42 0.92 -7.05
N ASN A 314 8.08 0.95 -8.21
CA ASN A 314 8.26 -0.23 -9.07
C ASN A 314 8.94 -1.41 -8.33
N HIS A 315 9.94 -1.13 -7.49
CA HIS A 315 10.62 -2.13 -6.66
C HIS A 315 9.72 -2.62 -5.53
N LEU A 316 8.97 -1.73 -4.89
CA LEU A 316 8.02 -2.07 -3.83
C LEU A 316 6.95 -3.02 -4.37
N ILE A 317 6.31 -2.64 -5.49
CA ILE A 317 5.26 -3.41 -6.16
C ILE A 317 5.82 -4.76 -6.60
N GLY A 318 6.99 -4.74 -7.24
CA GLY A 318 7.66 -5.93 -7.74
C GLY A 318 7.95 -6.97 -6.68
N ILE A 319 8.61 -6.55 -5.61
CA ILE A 319 8.97 -7.47 -4.53
C ILE A 319 7.71 -7.90 -3.75
N SER A 320 6.75 -7.00 -3.54
CA SER A 320 5.48 -7.37 -2.89
C SER A 320 4.74 -8.46 -3.67
N ILE A 321 4.56 -8.28 -4.98
CA ILE A 321 3.89 -9.28 -5.83
C ILE A 321 4.68 -10.59 -5.80
N LEU A 322 6.01 -10.55 -5.97
CA LEU A 322 6.84 -11.75 -5.98
C LEU A 322 6.73 -12.56 -4.68
N VAL A 323 6.85 -11.89 -3.53
CA VAL A 323 6.85 -12.58 -2.23
C VAL A 323 5.45 -13.06 -1.86
N TYR A 324 4.41 -12.25 -2.07
CA TYR A 324 3.04 -12.70 -1.82
C TYR A 324 2.63 -13.84 -2.75
N LEU A 325 3.08 -13.82 -4.01
CA LEU A 325 2.83 -14.92 -4.94
C LEU A 325 3.50 -16.20 -4.47
N ALA A 326 4.78 -16.13 -4.09
CA ALA A 326 5.51 -17.27 -3.53
C ALA A 326 4.85 -17.80 -2.25
N MET A 327 4.37 -16.90 -1.38
CA MET A 327 3.64 -17.25 -0.16
C MET A 327 2.32 -17.98 -0.46
N ILE A 328 1.54 -17.51 -1.44
CA ILE A 328 0.30 -18.19 -1.87
C ILE A 328 0.60 -19.58 -2.43
N LEU A 329 1.59 -19.69 -3.33
CA LEU A 329 1.97 -20.98 -3.95
C LEU A 329 2.41 -21.99 -2.89
N LEU A 330 3.19 -21.55 -1.91
CA LEU A 330 3.60 -22.37 -0.79
C LEU A 330 2.39 -22.80 0.04
N LEU A 331 1.52 -21.86 0.44
CA LEU A 331 0.31 -22.14 1.22
C LEU A 331 -0.65 -23.11 0.51
N PHE A 332 -0.84 -22.96 -0.80
CA PHE A 332 -1.61 -23.92 -1.60
C PHE A 332 -1.00 -25.32 -1.57
N TYR A 333 0.32 -25.43 -1.77
CA TYR A 333 1.00 -26.72 -1.67
C TYR A 333 0.78 -27.38 -0.31
N ILE A 334 0.88 -26.61 0.77
CA ILE A 334 0.70 -27.09 2.14
C ILE A 334 -0.73 -27.58 2.38
N MET A 335 -1.71 -26.77 1.99
CA MET A 335 -3.13 -27.11 2.10
C MET A 335 -3.45 -28.38 1.31
N THR A 336 -2.78 -28.60 0.17
CA THR A 336 -2.94 -29.86 -0.58
C THR A 336 -2.26 -31.06 0.10
N LEU A 337 -1.11 -30.92 0.77
CA LEU A 337 -0.44 -32.08 1.38
C LEU A 337 -1.06 -32.54 2.70
N ASN A 338 -1.57 -31.63 3.52
CA ASN A 338 -1.91 -31.93 4.91
C ASN A 338 -3.37 -32.36 5.12
N ASN A 339 -3.66 -33.66 4.90
CA ASN A 339 -4.98 -34.25 5.19
C ASN A 339 -5.07 -34.97 6.55
N LYS A 340 -3.95 -35.24 7.24
CA LYS A 340 -3.94 -36.02 8.50
C LYS A 340 -2.90 -35.43 9.46
N GLY A 341 -3.31 -34.58 10.39
CA GLY A 341 -2.45 -34.13 11.50
C GLY A 341 -2.17 -32.63 11.62
N LEU A 342 -2.94 -31.75 11.00
CA LEU A 342 -2.86 -30.32 11.32
C LEU A 342 -3.62 -30.01 12.61
N ASN A 343 -2.98 -29.25 13.50
CA ASN A 343 -3.66 -28.60 14.61
C ASN A 343 -4.83 -27.77 14.08
N GLY A 344 -5.97 -27.80 14.79
CA GLY A 344 -7.20 -27.12 14.36
C GLY A 344 -7.00 -25.64 14.03
N VAL A 345 -6.08 -24.95 14.72
CA VAL A 345 -5.78 -23.54 14.47
C VAL A 345 -5.03 -23.31 13.16
N LEU A 346 -4.12 -24.19 12.75
CA LEU A 346 -3.43 -24.07 11.47
C LEU A 346 -4.38 -24.18 10.27
N ILE A 347 -5.47 -24.95 10.44
CA ILE A 347 -6.54 -25.06 9.43
C ILE A 347 -7.21 -23.70 9.17
N PHE A 348 -7.28 -22.82 10.17
CA PHE A 348 -7.82 -21.46 10.01
C PHE A 348 -6.77 -20.44 9.57
N LEU A 349 -5.54 -20.56 10.08
CA LEU A 349 -4.47 -19.60 9.78
C LEU A 349 -4.02 -19.64 8.32
N TYR A 350 -3.87 -20.82 7.71
CA TYR A 350 -3.38 -20.92 6.33
C TYR A 350 -4.34 -20.31 5.29
N PRO A 351 -5.66 -20.60 5.30
CA PRO A 351 -6.60 -19.91 4.42
C PRO A 351 -6.65 -18.40 4.66
N TYR A 352 -6.57 -17.97 5.92
CA TYR A 352 -6.57 -16.55 6.28
C TYR A 352 -5.36 -15.81 5.67
N TRP A 353 -4.13 -16.33 5.86
CA TRP A 353 -2.94 -15.73 5.28
C TRP A 353 -2.93 -15.77 3.75
N THR A 354 -3.44 -16.87 3.17
CA THR A 354 -3.61 -16.99 1.72
C THR A 354 -4.56 -15.92 1.19
N LEU A 355 -5.69 -15.73 1.86
CA LEU A 355 -6.70 -14.73 1.49
C LEU A 355 -6.13 -13.31 1.60
N ILE A 356 -5.36 -13.01 2.65
CA ILE A 356 -4.71 -11.69 2.78
C ILE A 356 -3.70 -11.45 1.67
N ALA A 357 -2.80 -12.40 1.43
CA ALA A 357 -1.79 -12.28 0.38
C ALA A 357 -2.45 -12.07 -1.00
N PHE A 358 -3.53 -12.80 -1.26
CA PHE A 358 -4.32 -12.67 -2.47
C PHE A 358 -4.99 -11.30 -2.59
N VAL A 359 -5.64 -10.82 -1.52
CA VAL A 359 -6.30 -9.51 -1.49
C VAL A 359 -5.29 -8.38 -1.73
N ILE A 360 -4.08 -8.47 -1.16
CA ILE A 360 -3.04 -7.47 -1.36
C ILE A 360 -2.58 -7.41 -2.81
N ILE A 361 -2.28 -8.57 -3.42
CA ILE A 361 -1.91 -8.63 -4.84
C ILE A 361 -3.04 -8.05 -5.69
N LEU A 362 -4.28 -8.44 -5.41
CA LEU A 362 -5.45 -7.96 -6.14
C LEU A 362 -5.59 -6.43 -6.02
N LEU A 363 -5.45 -5.85 -4.83
CA LEU A 363 -5.56 -4.41 -4.61
C LEU A 363 -4.48 -3.64 -5.39
N ILE A 364 -3.22 -4.11 -5.33
CA ILE A 364 -2.11 -3.49 -6.05
C ILE A 364 -2.38 -3.50 -7.57
N VAL A 365 -2.74 -4.67 -8.11
CA VAL A 365 -2.90 -4.84 -9.55
C VAL A 365 -4.18 -4.16 -10.05
N VAL A 366 -5.30 -4.26 -9.34
CA VAL A 366 -6.57 -3.60 -9.71
C VAL A 366 -6.42 -2.07 -9.72
N ASN A 367 -5.81 -1.48 -8.69
CA ASN A 367 -5.63 -0.03 -8.68
C ASN A 367 -4.62 0.44 -9.74
N GLY A 368 -3.56 -0.34 -10.00
CA GLY A 368 -2.65 -0.06 -11.11
C GLY A 368 -3.33 -0.12 -12.48
N THR A 369 -4.23 -1.08 -12.69
CA THR A 369 -4.98 -1.21 -13.96
C THR A 369 -6.05 -0.13 -14.15
N LYS A 370 -6.79 0.25 -13.11
CA LYS A 370 -7.77 1.36 -13.18
C LYS A 370 -7.10 2.66 -13.58
N PHE A 371 -5.95 2.94 -12.98
CA PHE A 371 -5.12 4.07 -13.33
C PHE A 371 -4.73 4.04 -14.82
N HIS A 372 -4.23 2.90 -15.31
CA HIS A 372 -3.86 2.73 -16.72
C HIS A 372 -5.06 2.93 -17.65
N GLU A 373 -6.22 2.37 -17.31
CA GLU A 373 -7.44 2.51 -18.09
C GLU A 373 -7.88 3.97 -18.22
N HIS A 374 -8.00 4.69 -17.10
CA HIS A 374 -8.39 6.10 -17.15
C HIS A 374 -7.42 6.98 -17.92
N SER A 375 -6.12 6.65 -17.88
CA SER A 375 -5.14 7.34 -18.72
C SER A 375 -5.28 7.01 -20.20
N SER A 376 -5.71 5.78 -20.52
CA SER A 376 -5.92 5.30 -21.89
C SER A 376 -7.22 5.86 -22.48
N ASN A 377 -8.25 6.12 -21.68
CA ASN A 377 -9.50 6.73 -22.16
C ASN A 377 -9.29 8.12 -22.80
N ILE A 378 -8.20 8.82 -22.43
CA ILE A 378 -7.83 10.08 -23.09
C ILE A 378 -7.52 9.85 -24.57
N LEU A 379 -6.90 8.71 -24.92
CA LEU A 379 -6.63 8.35 -26.32
C LEU A 379 -7.93 8.19 -27.10
N GLU A 380 -8.91 7.46 -26.55
CA GLU A 380 -10.23 7.28 -27.19
C GLU A 380 -10.89 8.63 -27.47
N ASN A 381 -10.89 9.53 -26.47
CA ASN A 381 -11.43 10.88 -26.64
C ASN A 381 -10.71 11.65 -27.76
N LEU A 382 -9.37 11.57 -27.84
CA LEU A 382 -8.62 12.28 -28.88
C LEU A 382 -8.88 11.74 -30.29
N LEU A 383 -9.17 10.45 -30.43
CA LEU A 383 -9.52 9.85 -31.72
C LEU A 383 -10.89 10.29 -32.23
N GLU A 384 -11.78 10.76 -31.34
CA GLU A 384 -13.09 11.30 -31.71
C GLU A 384 -13.08 12.77 -32.17
N ILE A 385 -11.93 13.47 -32.11
CA ILE A 385 -11.84 14.86 -32.57
C ILE A 385 -12.05 14.90 -34.08
N CYS A 386 -13.07 15.64 -34.54
CA CYS A 386 -13.26 15.89 -35.95
C CYS A 386 -12.14 16.83 -36.42
N ASN A 387 -11.31 16.37 -37.34
CA ASN A 387 -10.14 17.13 -37.78
C ASN A 387 -10.51 18.22 -38.84
N ASP A 388 -11.75 18.30 -39.27
CA ASP A 388 -12.12 19.19 -40.36
C ASP A 388 -12.08 20.66 -39.91
N GLY A 389 -11.22 21.47 -40.55
CA GLY A 389 -11.15 22.92 -40.33
C GLY A 389 -10.07 23.41 -39.35
N PHE A 390 -9.28 22.52 -38.75
CA PHE A 390 -8.14 22.90 -37.90
C PHE A 390 -6.88 23.21 -38.72
N SER A 391 -5.93 23.91 -38.08
CA SER A 391 -4.62 24.18 -38.69
C SER A 391 -3.77 22.90 -38.79
N GLU A 392 -2.91 22.79 -39.79
CA GLU A 392 -1.95 21.68 -39.91
C GLU A 392 -1.09 21.51 -38.65
N ASN A 393 -0.72 22.62 -38.00
CA ASN A 393 0.02 22.60 -36.74
C ASN A 393 -0.79 21.96 -35.62
N PHE A 394 -2.11 22.22 -35.54
CA PHE A 394 -2.98 21.57 -34.57
C PHE A 394 -3.08 20.07 -34.83
N HIS A 395 -3.29 19.64 -36.08
CA HIS A 395 -3.29 18.22 -36.45
C HIS A 395 -2.01 17.52 -36.05
N PHE A 396 -0.87 18.15 -36.32
CA PHE A 396 0.42 17.61 -35.92
C PHE A 396 0.52 17.45 -34.40
N LYS A 397 0.02 18.41 -33.61
CA LYS A 397 0.00 18.33 -32.14
C LYS A 397 -0.89 17.21 -31.61
N VAL A 398 -2.09 17.03 -32.19
CA VAL A 398 -3.01 15.94 -31.84
C VAL A 398 -2.37 14.61 -32.21
N TYR A 399 -1.84 14.47 -33.42
CA TYR A 399 -1.16 13.26 -33.89
C TYR A 399 0.02 12.88 -33.00
N LEU A 400 0.86 13.85 -32.60
CA LEU A 400 1.96 13.60 -31.65
C LEU A 400 1.45 13.12 -30.29
N MET A 401 0.32 13.63 -29.82
CA MET A 401 -0.27 13.21 -28.55
C MET A 401 -0.85 11.80 -28.64
N VAL A 402 -1.57 11.49 -29.72
CA VAL A 402 -2.09 10.15 -30.04
C VAL A 402 -0.94 9.15 -30.12
N ASN A 403 0.07 9.42 -30.94
CA ASN A 403 1.22 8.53 -31.10
C ASN A 403 1.95 8.26 -29.76
N LYS A 404 2.08 9.29 -28.92
CA LYS A 404 2.68 9.14 -27.60
C LYS A 404 1.82 8.32 -26.64
N LEU A 405 0.50 8.48 -26.68
CA LEU A 405 -0.45 7.70 -25.88
C LEU A 405 -0.52 6.24 -26.33
N THR A 406 -0.42 5.98 -27.63
CA THR A 406 -0.42 4.62 -28.19
C THR A 406 0.84 3.85 -27.80
N ASN A 407 2.02 4.48 -27.90
CA ASN A 407 3.29 3.79 -27.67
C ASN A 407 3.77 3.84 -26.21
N ASN A 408 3.44 4.89 -25.47
CA ASN A 408 3.95 5.15 -24.12
C ASN A 408 2.81 5.61 -23.20
N SER A 409 1.76 4.79 -23.08
CA SER A 409 0.71 5.04 -22.10
C SER A 409 1.32 5.06 -20.69
N PRO A 410 0.93 6.03 -19.85
CA PRO A 410 1.42 6.09 -18.49
C PRO A 410 0.92 4.85 -17.74
N CYS A 411 1.84 4.03 -17.27
CA CYS A 411 1.56 2.80 -16.55
C CYS A 411 2.47 2.68 -15.34
N LEU A 412 2.00 1.93 -14.35
CA LEU A 412 2.86 1.44 -13.27
C LEU A 412 3.46 0.10 -13.70
N THR A 413 4.70 -0.12 -13.31
CA THR A 413 5.48 -1.27 -13.71
C THR A 413 5.88 -2.12 -12.50
N VAL A 414 5.93 -3.43 -12.72
CA VAL A 414 6.48 -4.41 -11.79
C VAL A 414 7.98 -4.50 -12.09
N LEU A 415 8.83 -4.01 -11.18
CA LEU A 415 10.29 -3.96 -11.31
C LEU A 415 10.81 -3.19 -12.56
N GLY A 416 10.00 -2.35 -13.21
CA GLY A 416 10.37 -1.73 -14.49
C GLY A 416 10.30 -2.68 -15.70
N LEU A 417 9.81 -3.92 -15.51
CA LEU A 417 9.81 -4.96 -16.54
C LEU A 417 8.43 -5.19 -17.14
N ILE A 418 7.39 -5.26 -16.30
CA ILE A 418 6.04 -5.67 -16.71
C ILE A 418 5.05 -4.54 -16.39
N ASN A 419 4.33 -4.06 -17.39
CA ASN A 419 3.29 -3.05 -17.19
C ASN A 419 2.05 -3.68 -16.56
N ILE A 420 1.51 -3.03 -15.53
CA ILE A 420 0.29 -3.46 -14.84
C ILE A 420 -0.93 -3.14 -15.72
N LYS A 421 -1.31 -4.09 -16.58
CA LYS A 421 -2.49 -4.02 -17.45
C LYS A 421 -3.52 -5.09 -17.09
N ARG A 422 -4.71 -5.04 -17.70
CA ARG A 422 -5.80 -6.01 -17.45
C ARG A 422 -5.36 -7.45 -17.74
N GLU A 423 -4.53 -7.63 -18.75
CA GLU A 423 -3.97 -8.93 -19.14
C GLU A 423 -3.05 -9.51 -18.04
N PHE A 424 -2.39 -8.66 -17.26
CA PHE A 424 -1.55 -9.08 -16.15
C PHE A 424 -2.37 -9.67 -14.99
N ILE A 425 -3.56 -9.13 -14.71
CA ILE A 425 -4.50 -9.71 -13.72
C ILE A 425 -4.87 -11.14 -14.12
N LEU A 426 -5.25 -11.32 -15.39
CA LEU A 426 -5.64 -12.62 -15.94
C LEU A 426 -4.47 -13.62 -15.89
N THR A 427 -3.25 -13.16 -16.19
CA THR A 427 -2.05 -13.99 -16.12
C THR A 427 -1.75 -14.44 -14.69
N LEU A 428 -1.81 -13.52 -13.72
CA LEU A 428 -1.61 -13.85 -12.30
C LEU A 428 -2.65 -14.86 -11.80
N PHE A 429 -3.93 -14.58 -12.03
CA PHE A 429 -5.01 -15.47 -11.59
C PHE A 429 -4.95 -16.84 -12.28
N GLY A 430 -4.72 -16.85 -13.60
CA GLY A 430 -4.55 -18.08 -14.37
C GLY A 430 -3.40 -18.92 -13.85
N SER A 431 -2.24 -18.30 -13.58
CA SER A 431 -1.07 -19.02 -13.05
C SER A 431 -1.32 -19.63 -11.66
N LEU A 432 -1.98 -18.90 -10.76
CA LEU A 432 -2.35 -19.38 -9.43
C LEU A 432 -3.32 -20.55 -9.49
N LEU A 433 -4.36 -20.44 -10.33
CA LEU A 433 -5.35 -21.50 -10.51
C LEU A 433 -4.72 -22.74 -11.14
N SER A 434 -3.93 -22.58 -12.21
CA SER A 434 -3.22 -23.68 -12.85
C SER A 434 -2.28 -24.39 -11.87
N TYR A 435 -1.52 -23.65 -11.08
CA TYR A 435 -0.66 -24.24 -10.06
C TYR A 435 -1.45 -25.04 -9.02
N TYR A 436 -2.54 -24.48 -8.50
CA TYR A 436 -3.38 -25.17 -7.53
C TYR A 436 -3.97 -26.47 -8.09
N LEU A 437 -4.50 -26.45 -9.31
CA LEU A 437 -5.04 -27.63 -9.98
C LEU A 437 -3.97 -28.71 -10.17
N VAL A 438 -2.79 -28.33 -10.66
CA VAL A 438 -1.66 -29.25 -10.86
C VAL A 438 -1.21 -29.85 -9.52
N ALA A 439 -1.03 -29.02 -8.48
CA ALA A 439 -0.64 -29.48 -7.15
C ALA A 439 -1.67 -30.47 -6.56
N SER A 440 -2.97 -30.20 -6.74
CA SER A 440 -4.05 -31.09 -6.29
C SER A 440 -4.03 -32.43 -7.03
N GLN A 441 -3.83 -32.44 -8.35
CA GLN A 441 -3.77 -33.68 -9.13
C GLN A 441 -2.58 -34.57 -8.73
N PHE A 442 -1.41 -33.97 -8.47
CA PHE A 442 -0.24 -34.73 -8.03
C PHE A 442 -0.44 -35.39 -6.65
N LYS A 443 -1.26 -34.82 -5.77
CA LYS A 443 -1.63 -35.45 -4.50
C LYS A 443 -2.41 -36.75 -4.72
N ASP A 444 -3.41 -36.71 -5.58
CA ASP A 444 -4.28 -37.87 -5.84
C ASP A 444 -3.48 -39.02 -6.47
N SER A 445 -2.52 -38.71 -7.34
CA SER A 445 -1.62 -39.71 -7.93
C SER A 445 -0.74 -40.42 -6.88
N LYS A 446 -0.21 -39.69 -5.88
CA LYS A 446 0.60 -40.28 -4.81
C LYS A 446 -0.23 -41.17 -3.90
N ASN A 447 -1.43 -40.74 -3.55
CA ASN A 447 -2.34 -41.54 -2.72
C ASN A 447 -2.79 -42.81 -3.45
N ALA A 448 -3.05 -42.72 -4.75
CA ALA A 448 -3.34 -43.89 -5.59
C ALA A 448 -2.16 -44.88 -5.64
N ALA A 449 -0.94 -44.38 -5.83
CA ALA A 449 0.27 -45.21 -5.86
C ALA A 449 0.54 -45.93 -4.52
N VAL A 450 0.40 -45.23 -3.39
CA VAL A 450 0.56 -45.81 -2.04
C VAL A 450 -0.51 -46.87 -1.74
N ASN A 451 -1.76 -46.61 -2.14
CA ASN A 451 -2.83 -47.59 -1.96
C ASN A 451 -2.62 -48.85 -2.82
N CYS A 452 -2.11 -48.70 -4.04
CA CYS A 452 -1.74 -49.84 -4.89
C CYS A 452 -0.60 -50.68 -4.26
N GLN A 453 0.43 -50.04 -3.70
CA GLN A 453 1.51 -50.75 -3.00
C GLN A 453 1.03 -51.48 -1.75
N ASN A 454 0.18 -50.85 -0.94
CA ASN A 454 -0.36 -51.48 0.27
C ASN A 454 -1.26 -52.68 -0.06
N ASN A 455 -2.07 -52.57 -1.12
CA ASN A 455 -2.89 -53.69 -1.58
C ASN A 455 -2.02 -54.84 -2.11
N PHE A 456 -0.95 -54.55 -2.85
CA PHE A 456 -0.02 -55.56 -3.35
C PHE A 456 0.73 -56.29 -2.22
N ASN A 457 1.08 -55.59 -1.15
CA ASN A 457 1.71 -56.18 0.04
C ASN A 457 0.73 -56.94 0.95
N SER A 458 -0.58 -56.73 0.81
CA SER A 458 -1.61 -57.43 1.62
C SER A 458 -2.08 -58.75 1.01
N THR A 459 -1.79 -58.98 -0.28
CA THR A 459 -2.16 -60.19 -1.02
C THR A 459 -1.04 -61.21 -1.16
N ASN A 460 0.18 -60.87 -0.73
CA ASN A 460 1.31 -61.80 -0.56
C ASN A 460 1.50 -62.07 0.92
#